data_AF-A0AA40BAZ9-F1
#
_entry.id   AF-A0AA40BAZ9-F1
#
_cell.length_a   1.000
_cell.length_b   1.000
_cell.length_c   1.000
_cell.angle_alpha   90.00
_cell.angle_beta   90.00
_cell.angle_gamma   90.00
#
_symmetry.space_group_name_H-M   'P 1'
#
loop_
_entity.id
_entity.type
_entity.pdbx_description
1 polymer ?
#
loop_
_entity_poly.entity_id
_entity_poly.type
_entity_poly.pdbx_seq_one_letter_code
_entity_poly.pdbx_strand_id
1 'polypeptide(L)'
;MRPPALLVALAIAALVATKTARASSINDCGDTTWEDHTSGASPSASDCMNLAANIVGGGTWTFESGGTQFQIAQKDTCAFGVQTACMPQHCPKGGILVKIGNQDIIDLIHGAVDRFTWNSDKVGSAGLMNCSELGDDHPIPVLWGIYHNS
;
A
#
# COMPACT_ATOMS: atom_id res chain seq x y z
N MET A 1 -23.80 -30.28 -63.46
CA MET A 1 -24.49 -29.09 -62.91
C MET A 1 -23.93 -28.83 -61.51
N ARG A 2 -23.66 -27.57 -61.16
CA ARG A 2 -23.06 -27.09 -59.88
C ARG A 2 -24.01 -27.31 -58.66
N PRO A 3 -23.48 -27.32 -57.42
CA PRO A 3 -24.08 -27.95 -56.23
C PRO A 3 -24.82 -26.95 -55.30
N PRO A 4 -25.41 -27.37 -54.17
CA PRO A 4 -25.49 -26.54 -52.96
C PRO A 4 -24.59 -27.14 -51.88
N ALA A 5 -23.44 -26.54 -51.60
CA ALA A 5 -23.25 -25.43 -50.66
C ALA A 5 -23.40 -25.88 -49.19
N LEU A 6 -22.25 -26.27 -48.66
CA LEU A 6 -21.95 -26.49 -47.25
C LEU A 6 -22.14 -25.17 -46.47
N LEU A 7 -23.03 -25.12 -45.50
CA LEU A 7 -23.15 -24.03 -44.54
C LEU A 7 -22.51 -24.48 -43.22
N VAL A 8 -21.21 -24.23 -43.07
CA VAL A 8 -20.55 -24.24 -41.76
C VAL A 8 -20.65 -22.83 -41.21
N ALA A 9 -21.53 -22.62 -40.23
CA ALA A 9 -21.59 -21.37 -39.49
C ALA A 9 -20.36 -21.30 -38.57
N LEU A 10 -19.39 -20.44 -38.89
CA LEU A 10 -18.34 -20.06 -37.97
C LEU A 10 -18.93 -19.12 -36.91
N ALA A 11 -19.15 -19.63 -35.70
CA ALA A 11 -19.34 -18.78 -34.53
C ALA A 11 -17.98 -18.21 -34.13
N ILE A 12 -17.71 -16.95 -34.50
CA ILE A 12 -16.54 -16.22 -34.02
C ILE A 12 -16.89 -15.72 -32.62
N ALA A 13 -16.34 -16.36 -31.58
CA ALA A 13 -16.37 -15.81 -30.24
C ALA A 13 -15.49 -14.53 -30.24
N ALA A 14 -16.12 -13.37 -30.19
CA ALA A 14 -15.42 -12.11 -29.97
C ALA A 14 -14.88 -12.11 -28.53
N LEU A 15 -13.55 -12.16 -28.38
CA LEU A 15 -12.91 -11.90 -27.10
C LEU A 15 -13.15 -10.42 -26.75
N VAL A 16 -14.11 -10.15 -25.87
CA VAL A 16 -14.27 -8.82 -25.30
C VAL A 16 -13.12 -8.60 -24.34
N ALA A 17 -12.08 -7.91 -24.80
CA ALA A 17 -11.00 -7.43 -23.94
C ALA A 17 -11.56 -6.33 -23.04
N THR A 18 -11.99 -6.68 -21.83
CA THR A 18 -12.22 -5.69 -20.79
C THR A 18 -10.89 -5.01 -20.50
N LYS A 19 -10.81 -3.70 -20.74
CA LYS A 19 -9.73 -2.86 -20.21
C LYS A 19 -9.82 -2.91 -18.68
N THR A 20 -9.16 -3.89 -18.07
CA THR A 20 -8.79 -3.80 -16.67
C THR A 20 -7.90 -2.56 -16.60
N ALA A 21 -8.34 -1.51 -15.88
CA ALA A 21 -7.43 -0.43 -15.52
C ALA A 21 -6.20 -1.11 -14.91
N ARG A 22 -5.02 -0.94 -15.54
CA ARG A 22 -3.80 -1.42 -14.89
C ARG A 22 -3.78 -0.75 -13.53
N ALA A 23 -3.76 -1.55 -12.47
CA ALA A 23 -3.42 -1.07 -11.15
C ALA A 23 -2.17 -0.20 -11.29
N SER A 24 -2.31 1.09 -11.04
CA SER A 24 -1.18 2.01 -11.14
C SER A 24 -0.31 1.73 -9.92
N SER A 25 0.93 1.32 -10.14
CA SER A 25 1.94 1.25 -9.10
C SER A 25 2.41 2.67 -8.83
N ILE A 26 1.98 3.27 -7.71
CA ILE A 26 2.35 4.64 -7.34
C ILE A 26 3.29 4.57 -6.14
N ASN A 27 4.45 5.22 -6.28
CA ASN A 27 5.40 5.48 -5.20
C ASN A 27 5.48 7.00 -5.02
N ASP A 28 5.04 7.47 -3.87
CA ASP A 28 5.13 8.86 -3.42
C ASP A 28 6.16 9.01 -2.29
N CYS A 29 6.80 7.92 -1.87
CA CYS A 29 7.83 7.90 -0.83
C CYS A 29 9.16 7.31 -1.33
N GLY A 30 10.23 7.61 -0.60
CA GLY A 30 11.58 7.09 -0.83
C GLY A 30 11.94 5.92 0.07
N ASP A 31 13.23 5.62 0.13
CA ASP A 31 13.78 4.55 0.98
C ASP A 31 13.38 4.69 2.45
N THR A 32 13.30 3.55 3.13
CA THR A 32 12.93 3.50 4.54
C THR A 32 13.96 2.83 5.44
N THR A 33 13.96 3.23 6.71
CA THR A 33 14.53 2.44 7.81
C THR A 33 13.58 1.29 8.20
N TRP A 34 14.12 0.28 8.87
CA TRP A 34 13.35 -0.88 9.30
C TRP A 34 13.58 -1.15 10.77
N GLU A 35 12.51 -1.20 11.54
CA GLU A 35 12.51 -1.56 12.95
C GLU A 35 11.59 -2.77 13.17
N ASP A 36 12.10 -3.78 13.88
CA ASP A 36 11.32 -4.94 14.27
C ASP A 36 10.51 -4.63 15.53
N HIS A 37 9.19 -4.70 15.40
CA HIS A 37 8.24 -4.57 16.50
C HIS A 37 7.35 -5.82 16.59
N THR A 38 7.84 -6.96 16.11
CA THR A 38 7.10 -8.22 16.09
C THR A 38 6.92 -8.74 17.52
N SER A 39 5.68 -9.06 17.86
CA SER A 39 5.28 -9.60 19.15
C SER A 39 4.15 -10.61 18.99
N GLY A 40 3.80 -11.32 20.06
CA GLY A 40 2.62 -12.19 20.07
C GLY A 40 1.29 -11.47 19.83
N ALA A 41 1.25 -10.14 20.03
CA ALA A 41 0.07 -9.30 19.79
C ALA A 41 0.03 -8.72 18.37
N SER A 42 1.06 -8.94 17.55
CA SER A 42 1.14 -8.44 16.17
C SER A 42 0.11 -9.14 15.25
N PRO A 43 -0.25 -8.53 14.11
CA PRO A 43 -1.09 -9.18 13.10
C PRO A 43 -0.38 -10.39 12.50
N SER A 44 -1.14 -11.28 11.86
CA SER A 44 -0.51 -12.37 11.10
C SER A 44 0.12 -11.82 9.81
N ALA A 45 1.23 -12.41 9.39
CA ALA A 45 1.88 -12.10 8.11
C ALA A 45 0.89 -12.31 6.95
N SER A 46 0.07 -13.36 7.02
CA SER A 46 -0.97 -13.63 6.01
C SER A 46 -2.00 -12.50 5.90
N ASP A 47 -2.46 -11.95 7.02
CA ASP A 47 -3.41 -10.82 7.01
C ASP A 47 -2.79 -9.58 6.39
N CYS A 48 -1.50 -9.34 6.66
CA CYS A 48 -0.78 -8.24 6.01
C CYS A 48 -0.59 -8.47 4.50
N MET A 49 -0.33 -9.70 4.06
CA MET A 49 -0.31 -10.01 2.63
C MET A 49 -1.68 -9.81 1.97
N ASN A 50 -2.77 -10.11 2.67
CA ASN A 50 -4.13 -9.81 2.20
C ASN A 50 -4.35 -8.30 2.07
N LEU A 51 -3.85 -7.49 3.02
CA LEU A 51 -3.87 -6.04 2.93
C LEU A 51 -3.17 -5.55 1.67
N ALA A 52 -1.92 -5.99 1.45
CA ALA A 52 -1.13 -5.62 0.27
C ALA A 52 -1.87 -5.97 -1.04
N ALA A 53 -2.44 -7.17 -1.12
CA ALA A 53 -3.22 -7.61 -2.28
C ALA A 53 -4.49 -6.75 -2.50
N ASN A 54 -5.15 -6.32 -1.42
CA ASN A 54 -6.37 -5.52 -1.48
C ASN A 54 -6.13 -4.11 -2.02
N ILE A 55 -4.92 -3.56 -1.86
CA ILE A 55 -4.60 -2.17 -2.22
C ILE A 55 -3.82 -2.00 -3.52
N VAL A 56 -3.59 -3.08 -4.29
CA VAL A 56 -2.87 -3.04 -5.58
C VAL A 56 -3.45 -1.98 -6.53
N GLY A 57 -4.75 -1.68 -6.47
CA GLY A 57 -5.39 -0.61 -7.25
C GLY A 57 -5.75 0.67 -6.47
N GLY A 58 -5.21 0.87 -5.26
CA GLY A 58 -5.66 1.89 -4.31
C GLY A 58 -5.25 3.33 -4.63
N GLY A 59 -4.21 3.53 -5.45
CA GLY A 59 -3.74 4.86 -5.83
C GLY A 59 -2.90 5.52 -4.73
N THR A 60 -3.20 6.78 -4.41
CA THR A 60 -2.49 7.59 -3.40
C THR A 60 -3.42 7.93 -2.24
N TRP A 61 -2.93 7.77 -1.01
CA TRP A 61 -3.55 8.31 0.20
C TRP A 61 -2.92 9.65 0.53
N THR A 62 -3.70 10.54 1.14
CA THR A 62 -3.21 11.80 1.69
C THR A 62 -3.53 11.91 3.17
N PHE A 63 -2.62 12.43 3.96
CA PHE A 63 -2.83 12.69 5.39
C PHE A 63 -2.24 14.04 5.79
N GLU A 64 -2.79 14.66 6.82
CA GLU A 64 -2.35 15.98 7.27
C GLU A 64 -1.08 15.87 8.12
N SER A 65 -0.12 16.78 7.89
CA SER A 65 0.99 16.99 8.81
C SER A 65 0.48 17.49 10.16
N GLY A 66 1.10 17.05 11.26
CA GLY A 66 0.72 17.56 12.58
C GLY A 66 0.96 16.61 13.74
N GLY A 67 1.76 15.56 13.54
CA GLY A 67 2.13 14.64 14.61
C GLY A 67 0.97 13.80 15.15
N THR A 68 -0.15 13.69 14.43
CA THR A 68 -1.20 12.70 14.70
C THR A 68 -0.97 11.47 13.80
N GLN A 69 -1.19 10.27 14.34
CA GLN A 69 -1.15 9.05 13.56
C GLN A 69 -2.47 8.85 12.81
N PHE A 70 -2.38 8.51 11.53
CA PHE A 70 -3.50 8.15 10.68
C PHE A 70 -3.41 6.69 10.31
N GLN A 71 -4.49 5.94 10.54
CA GLN A 71 -4.66 4.64 9.90
C GLN A 71 -5.14 4.86 8.47
N ILE A 72 -4.38 4.40 7.48
CA ILE A 72 -4.69 4.64 6.06
C ILE A 72 -5.17 3.38 5.33
N ALA A 73 -4.80 2.20 5.83
CA ALA A 73 -5.24 0.95 5.25
C ALA A 73 -5.40 -0.13 6.34
N GLN A 74 -6.41 -0.98 6.20
CA GLN A 74 -6.62 -2.13 7.07
C GLN A 74 -7.29 -3.25 6.29
N LYS A 75 -6.87 -4.49 6.54
CA LYS A 75 -7.52 -5.71 6.07
C LYS A 75 -7.27 -6.80 7.09
N ASP A 76 -8.34 -7.53 7.44
CA ASP A 76 -8.32 -8.55 8.48
C ASP A 76 -7.72 -7.96 9.77
N THR A 77 -6.71 -8.58 10.38
CA THR A 77 -6.07 -8.05 11.60
C THR A 77 -4.96 -7.03 11.35
N CYS A 78 -4.54 -6.85 10.09
CA CYS A 78 -3.40 -6.00 9.74
C CYS A 78 -3.85 -4.57 9.41
N ALA A 79 -3.29 -3.61 10.15
CA ALA A 79 -3.46 -2.18 9.88
C ALA A 79 -2.11 -1.53 9.56
N PHE A 80 -2.15 -0.56 8.66
CA PHE A 80 -1.03 0.29 8.29
C PHE A 80 -1.36 1.74 8.62
N GLY A 81 -0.45 2.40 9.34
CA GLY A 81 -0.61 3.79 9.73
C GLY A 81 0.64 4.63 9.50
N VAL A 82 0.43 5.94 9.43
CA VAL A 82 1.45 6.95 9.14
C VAL A 82 1.31 8.15 10.06
N GLN A 83 2.43 8.82 10.31
CA GLN A 83 2.52 10.06 11.08
C GLN A 83 3.71 10.85 10.56
N THR A 84 3.61 12.17 10.42
CA THR A 84 4.80 12.98 10.11
C THR A 84 5.81 12.93 11.26
N ALA A 85 7.07 12.62 10.96
CA ALA A 85 8.21 12.70 11.88
C ALA A 85 8.62 14.17 12.08
N CYS A 86 7.76 14.96 12.70
CA CYS A 86 8.08 16.32 13.09
C CYS A 86 7.80 16.49 14.59
N MET A 87 8.73 17.14 15.28
CA MET A 87 8.48 17.58 16.65
C MET A 87 7.40 18.66 16.62
N PRO A 88 6.48 18.74 17.62
CA PRO A 88 5.37 19.70 17.62
C PRO A 88 5.77 21.17 17.37
N GLN A 89 7.03 21.51 17.65
CA GLN A 89 7.60 22.85 17.53
C GLN A 89 8.23 23.13 16.15
N HIS A 90 8.46 22.08 15.36
CA HIS A 90 9.09 22.11 14.04
C HIS A 90 8.16 21.60 12.93
N CYS A 91 6.98 21.06 13.27
CA CYS A 91 5.94 20.83 12.29
C CYS A 91 5.48 22.19 11.73
N PRO A 92 5.42 22.37 10.41
CA PRO A 92 4.58 23.39 9.81
C PRO A 92 3.20 23.31 10.48
N LYS A 93 2.64 24.46 10.90
CA LYS A 93 1.27 24.48 11.41
C LYS A 93 0.39 23.80 10.36
N GLY A 94 -0.48 22.88 10.79
CA GLY A 94 -1.26 21.98 9.92
C GLY A 94 -1.77 22.63 8.64
N GLY A 95 -1.88 21.84 7.58
CA GLY A 95 -2.23 22.32 6.24
C GLY A 95 -1.36 21.76 5.11
N ILE A 96 -0.24 21.09 5.44
CA ILE A 96 0.50 20.27 4.47
C ILE A 96 -0.18 18.91 4.39
N LEU A 97 -0.53 18.50 3.18
CA LEU A 97 -1.00 17.16 2.90
C LEU A 97 0.17 16.33 2.36
N VAL A 98 0.46 15.21 2.99
CA VAL A 98 1.53 14.29 2.59
C VAL A 98 0.93 13.12 1.83
N LYS A 99 1.57 12.72 0.74
CA LYS A 99 1.14 11.60 -0.11
C LYS A 99 1.85 10.31 0.27
N ILE A 100 1.15 9.20 0.16
CA ILE A 100 1.74 7.85 0.15
C ILE A 100 1.00 7.01 -0.90
N GLY A 101 1.74 6.38 -1.77
CA GLY A 101 1.23 5.54 -2.84
C GLY A 101 0.96 4.12 -2.38
N ASN A 102 0.18 3.39 -3.17
CA ASN A 102 -0.13 1.99 -2.92
C ASN A 102 1.09 1.10 -2.98
N GLN A 103 2.02 1.37 -3.90
CA GLN A 103 3.21 0.55 -4.04
C GLN A 103 4.15 0.77 -2.84
N ASP A 104 4.21 1.98 -2.27
CA ASP A 104 4.96 2.23 -1.02
C ASP A 104 4.46 1.30 0.10
N ILE A 105 3.14 1.25 0.34
CA ILE A 105 2.56 0.41 1.41
C ILE A 105 2.78 -1.09 1.11
N ILE A 106 2.63 -1.51 -0.14
CA ILE A 106 2.86 -2.91 -0.56
C ILE A 106 4.30 -3.32 -0.32
N ASP A 107 5.25 -2.49 -0.72
CA ASP A 107 6.69 -2.77 -0.57
C ASP A 107 7.09 -2.77 0.92
N LEU A 108 6.50 -1.89 1.73
CA LEU A 108 6.69 -1.88 3.18
C LEU A 108 6.19 -3.17 3.85
N ILE A 109 5.00 -3.64 3.45
CA ILE A 109 4.45 -4.90 3.95
C ILE A 109 5.32 -6.10 3.54
N HIS A 110 5.65 -6.22 2.25
CA HIS A 110 6.49 -7.30 1.76
C HIS A 110 7.86 -7.29 2.44
N GLY A 111 8.51 -6.12 2.52
CA GLY A 111 9.81 -5.98 3.16
C GLY A 111 9.78 -6.29 4.66
N ALA A 112 8.70 -5.95 5.38
CA ALA A 112 8.57 -6.30 6.79
C ALA A 112 8.40 -7.82 6.97
N VAL A 113 7.54 -8.45 6.16
CA VAL A 113 7.33 -9.91 6.19
C VAL A 113 8.64 -10.64 5.91
N ASP A 114 9.33 -10.29 4.82
CA ASP A 114 10.58 -10.92 4.42
C ASP A 114 11.68 -10.81 5.48
N ARG A 115 11.69 -9.72 6.27
CA ARG A 115 12.70 -9.46 7.30
C ARG A 115 12.38 -10.11 8.64
N PHE A 116 11.11 -10.10 9.06
CA PHE A 116 10.76 -10.27 10.48
C PHE A 116 9.92 -11.52 10.78
N THR A 117 9.56 -12.34 9.78
CA THR A 117 8.77 -13.57 9.99
C THR A 117 9.60 -14.86 10.05
N TRP A 118 10.92 -14.77 10.22
CA TRP A 118 11.81 -15.95 10.18
C TRP A 118 11.57 -16.97 11.31
N ASN A 119 10.92 -16.57 12.41
CA ASN A 119 10.61 -17.41 13.57
C ASN A 119 9.15 -17.32 14.05
N SER A 120 8.27 -16.64 13.31
CA SER A 120 6.91 -16.32 13.73
C SER A 120 5.99 -16.16 12.53
N ASP A 121 4.70 -16.50 12.68
CA ASP A 121 3.65 -16.17 11.70
C ASP A 121 3.14 -14.73 11.88
N LYS A 122 3.69 -13.99 12.84
CA LYS A 122 3.34 -12.61 13.16
C LYS A 122 4.33 -11.63 12.55
N VAL A 123 3.85 -10.42 12.26
CA VAL A 123 4.71 -9.32 11.79
C VAL A 123 4.26 -8.01 12.42
N GLY A 124 5.18 -7.32 13.09
CA GLY A 124 5.03 -5.93 13.50
C GLY A 124 6.27 -5.18 13.09
N SER A 125 6.12 -4.02 12.47
CA SER A 125 7.27 -3.24 12.02
C SER A 125 6.94 -1.77 11.93
N ALA A 126 7.97 -0.95 12.04
CA ALA A 126 7.90 0.48 11.85
C ALA A 126 9.15 0.98 11.15
N GLY A 127 9.12 2.23 10.71
CA GLY A 127 10.28 2.86 10.11
C GLY A 127 10.02 4.33 9.81
N LEU A 128 11.06 4.95 9.26
CA LEU A 128 11.09 6.33 8.80
C LEU A 128 11.35 6.35 7.30
N MET A 129 10.59 7.13 6.55
CA MET A 129 10.82 7.39 5.13
C MET A 129 10.51 8.86 4.82
N ASN A 130 10.97 9.36 3.68
CA ASN A 130 10.57 10.67 3.17
C ASN A 130 9.47 10.49 2.12
N CYS A 131 8.41 11.29 2.19
CA CYS A 131 7.28 11.25 1.26
C CYS A 131 6.99 12.64 0.67
N SER A 132 6.43 12.69 -0.53
CA SER A 132 6.10 13.95 -1.20
C SER A 132 4.91 14.67 -0.55
N GLU A 133 4.99 15.99 -0.49
CA GLU A 133 3.85 16.87 -0.25
C GLU A 133 2.85 16.86 -1.44
N LEU A 134 1.59 17.19 -1.19
CA LEU A 134 0.60 17.40 -2.25
C LEU A 134 0.77 18.81 -2.84
N GLY A 135 1.09 18.87 -4.13
CA GLY A 135 1.23 20.14 -4.87
C GLY A 135 2.66 20.68 -4.93
N ASP A 136 3.60 20.04 -4.27
CA ASP A 136 5.05 20.28 -4.34
C ASP A 136 5.80 18.95 -4.16
N ASP A 137 7.10 18.91 -4.50
CA ASP A 137 7.94 17.71 -4.34
C ASP A 137 8.84 17.79 -3.09
N HIS A 138 8.46 18.62 -2.11
CA HIS A 138 9.17 18.72 -0.84
C HIS A 138 9.12 17.36 -0.08
N PRO A 139 10.26 16.77 0.28
CA PRO A 139 10.31 15.53 1.07
C PRO A 139 9.93 15.78 2.54
N ILE A 140 8.82 15.20 2.97
CA ILE A 140 8.34 15.23 4.34
C ILE A 140 8.71 13.93 5.06
N PRO A 141 9.41 13.98 6.21
CA PRO A 141 9.68 12.80 7.01
C PRO A 141 8.40 12.18 7.58
N VAL A 142 8.23 10.87 7.41
CA VAL A 142 7.05 10.08 7.79
C VAL A 142 7.47 8.84 8.55
N LEU A 143 6.95 8.70 9.77
CA LEU A 143 6.90 7.43 10.49
C LEU A 143 5.76 6.59 9.93
N TRP A 144 6.04 5.31 9.65
CA TRP A 144 5.02 4.33 9.29
C TRP A 144 5.04 3.16 10.28
N GLY A 145 3.94 2.41 10.33
CA GLY A 145 3.86 1.23 11.17
C GLY A 145 2.82 0.21 10.69
N ILE A 146 3.16 -1.07 10.87
CA ILE A 146 2.31 -2.24 10.74
C ILE A 146 1.94 -2.71 12.15
N TYR A 147 0.65 -2.71 12.46
CA TYR A 147 0.16 -3.05 13.79
C TYR A 147 -1.18 -3.81 13.73
N HIS A 148 -1.55 -4.41 14.85
CA HIS A 148 -2.77 -5.20 14.96
C HIS A 148 -3.96 -4.27 15.20
N ASN A 149 -5.02 -4.43 14.39
CA ASN A 149 -6.31 -3.80 14.64
C ASN A 149 -7.44 -4.74 14.21
N SER A 150 -8.48 -4.89 15.05
CA SER A 150 -9.55 -5.90 14.92
C SER A 150 -10.93 -5.28 14.88
#